data_AF-A0A0V1A7G6-F1
#
_entry.id   AF-A0A0V1A7G6-F1
#
_cell.length_a   1.000
_cell.length_b   1.000
_cell.length_c   1.000
_cell.angle_alpha   90.00
_cell.angle_beta   90.00
_cell.angle_gamma   90.00
#
_symmetry.space_group_name_H-M   'P 1'
#
loop_
_entity.id
_entity.type
_entity.pdbx_description
1 polymer ?
#
loop_
_entity_poly.entity_id
_entity_poly.type
_entity_poly.pdbx_seq_one_letter_code
_entity_poly.pdbx_strand_id
1 'polypeptide(L)'
;MDFAGPLLTRVGRKVTSKCYVCQFTCMASRAVHLELVSQITTARVMQALRRFIAWRGRPEIMQSDNFRSFKATASELRQLWRLVDVDRVQRELVGYWERLICSIKEPRSFLDPREGVAR
;
A
#
# COMPACT_ATOMS: atom_id res chain seq x y z
N MET A 1 -14.27 -6.51 6.69
CA MET A 1 -13.01 -6.38 7.45
C MET A 1 -13.37 -6.53 8.90
N ASP A 2 -12.65 -7.39 9.61
CA ASP A 2 -12.91 -7.70 11.00
C ASP A 2 -11.60 -7.97 11.76
N PHE A 3 -11.63 -7.89 13.08
CA PHE A 3 -10.52 -8.27 13.95
C PHE A 3 -10.88 -9.49 14.78
N ALA A 4 -10.12 -10.58 14.59
CA ALA A 4 -10.12 -11.67 15.55
C ALA A 4 -9.27 -11.28 16.77
N GLY A 5 -9.81 -11.60 17.95
CA GLY A 5 -9.37 -11.13 19.27
C GLY A 5 -7.91 -11.42 19.63
N PRO A 6 -7.49 -11.01 20.85
CA PRO A 6 -6.08 -10.97 21.20
C PRO A 6 -5.49 -12.37 21.27
N LEU A 7 -4.67 -12.70 20.27
CA LEU A 7 -3.81 -13.87 20.27
C LEU A 7 -2.52 -13.52 21.02
N LEU A 8 -1.99 -14.49 21.77
CA LEU A 8 -0.69 -14.35 22.41
C LEU A 8 0.37 -14.92 21.49
N THR A 9 1.19 -14.06 20.90
CA THR A 9 2.35 -14.48 20.10
C THR A 9 3.62 -14.42 20.92
N ARG A 10 4.47 -15.43 20.78
CA ARG A 10 5.79 -15.47 21.39
C ARG A 10 6.74 -14.57 20.60
N VAL A 11 7.16 -13.46 21.19
CA VAL A 11 8.10 -12.50 20.58
C VAL A 11 9.55 -12.79 21.02
N GLY A 12 9.74 -13.58 22.09
CA GLY A 12 11.07 -14.02 22.53
C GLY A 12 11.02 -15.24 23.44
N ARG A 13 12.16 -15.59 24.06
CA ARG A 13 12.25 -16.79 24.92
C ARG A 13 11.29 -16.77 26.12
N LYS A 14 10.96 -15.61 26.68
CA LYS A 14 10.00 -15.47 27.80
C LYS A 14 8.95 -14.36 27.62
N VAL A 15 8.94 -13.70 26.46
CA VAL A 15 8.06 -12.55 26.21
C VAL A 15 6.93 -12.96 25.27
N THR A 16 5.71 -12.84 25.75
CA THR A 16 4.49 -12.94 24.95
C THR A 16 3.93 -11.55 24.72
N SER A 17 3.50 -11.27 23.49
CA SER A 17 2.82 -10.04 23.13
C SER A 17 1.44 -10.36 22.60
N LYS A 18 0.49 -9.47 22.89
CA LYS A 18 -0.84 -9.54 22.28
C LYS A 18 -0.71 -9.14 20.81
N CYS A 19 -1.36 -9.88 19.95
CA CYS A 19 -1.56 -9.54 18.55
C CYS A 19 -3.01 -9.83 18.19
N TYR A 20 -3.43 -9.32 17.05
CA TYR A 20 -4.76 -9.42 16.52
C TYR A 20 -4.65 -9.86 15.07
N VAL A 21 -5.62 -10.63 14.60
CA VAL A 21 -5.69 -11.00 13.19
C VAL A 21 -6.69 -10.10 12.53
N CYS A 22 -6.21 -9.28 11.60
CA CYS A 22 -7.05 -8.51 10.71
C CYS A 22 -7.51 -9.41 9.57
N GLN A 23 -8.81 -9.64 9.50
CA GLN A 23 -9.45 -10.46 8.49
C GLN A 23 -10.07 -9.59 7.39
N PHE A 24 -9.67 -9.85 6.15
CA PHE A 24 -10.33 -9.33 4.96
C PHE A 24 -11.05 -10.48 4.27
N THR A 25 -12.37 -10.41 4.22
CA THR A 25 -13.20 -11.41 3.54
C THR A 25 -13.79 -10.80 2.28
N CYS A 26 -13.60 -11.46 1.15
CA CYS A 26 -14.28 -11.11 -0.09
C CYS A 26 -15.70 -11.70 -0.09
N MET A 27 -16.72 -10.87 -0.26
CA MET A 27 -18.12 -11.32 -0.29
C MET A 27 -18.45 -12.13 -1.55
N ALA A 28 -17.78 -11.86 -2.68
CA ALA A 28 -18.06 -12.52 -3.95
C ALA A 28 -17.47 -13.93 -4.01
N SER A 29 -16.17 -14.07 -3.71
CA SER A 29 -15.44 -15.33 -3.82
C SER A 29 -15.34 -16.11 -2.51
N ARG A 30 -15.77 -15.52 -1.38
CA ARG A 30 -15.53 -16.03 -0.02
C ARG A 30 -14.05 -16.23 0.32
N ALA A 31 -13.13 -15.66 -0.46
CA ALA A 31 -11.70 -15.69 -0.15
C ALA A 31 -11.41 -14.87 1.12
N VAL A 32 -10.57 -15.41 1.99
CA VAL A 32 -10.15 -14.76 3.23
C VAL A 32 -8.66 -14.45 3.16
N HIS A 33 -8.30 -13.19 3.42
CA HIS A 33 -6.92 -12.74 3.61
C HIS A 33 -6.73 -12.38 5.08
N LEU A 34 -5.74 -13.01 5.72
CA LEU A 34 -5.45 -12.81 7.14
C LEU A 34 -4.14 -12.07 7.29
N GLU A 35 -4.16 -11.01 8.08
CA GLU A 35 -3.02 -10.14 8.28
C GLU A 35 -2.76 -10.00 9.78
N LEU A 36 -1.54 -10.30 10.23
CA LEU A 36 -1.20 -10.20 11.65
C LEU A 36 -0.90 -8.76 12.02
N VAL A 37 -1.50 -8.29 13.11
CA VAL A 37 -1.38 -6.91 13.57
C VAL A 37 -1.04 -6.90 15.06
N SER A 38 0.01 -6.20 15.47
CA SER A 38 0.43 -6.17 16.87
C SER A 38 -0.56 -5.42 17.78
N GLN A 39 -1.25 -4.40 17.26
CA GLN A 39 -2.17 -3.55 18.03
C GLN A 39 -3.31 -3.07 17.13
N ILE A 40 -4.50 -2.89 17.71
CA ILE A 40 -5.67 -2.35 16.98
C ILE A 40 -5.61 -0.81 16.93
N THR A 41 -4.57 -0.25 16.32
CA THR A 41 -4.40 1.20 16.10
C THR A 41 -4.57 1.55 14.63
N THR A 42 -4.98 2.80 14.35
CA THR A 42 -5.21 3.32 12.99
C THR A 42 -4.01 3.11 12.06
N ALA A 43 -2.80 3.43 12.54
CA ALA A 43 -1.58 3.27 11.76
C ALA A 43 -1.34 1.80 11.36
N ARG A 44 -1.64 0.85 12.25
CA ARG A 44 -1.45 -0.58 11.99
C ARG A 44 -2.51 -1.14 11.06
N VAL A 45 -3.76 -0.67 11.18
CA VAL A 45 -4.85 -0.94 10.24
C VAL A 45 -4.49 -0.44 8.84
N MET A 46 -4.01 0.80 8.71
CA MET A 46 -3.59 1.36 7.42
C MET A 46 -2.47 0.53 6.78
N GLN A 47 -1.47 0.11 7.57
CA GLN A 47 -0.39 -0.75 7.07
C GLN A 47 -0.92 -2.11 6.58
N ALA A 48 -1.84 -2.73 7.34
CA ALA A 48 -2.49 -3.97 6.93
C ALA A 48 -3.30 -3.79 5.63
N LEU A 49 -4.07 -2.70 5.54
CA LEU A 49 -4.85 -2.36 4.35
C LEU A 49 -3.95 -2.14 3.12
N ARG A 50 -2.83 -1.42 3.28
CA ARG A 50 -1.85 -1.22 2.20
C ARG A 50 -1.29 -2.54 1.68
N ARG A 51 -0.96 -3.49 2.57
CA ARG A 51 -0.48 -4.82 2.17
C ARG A 51 -1.56 -5.63 1.47
N PHE A 52 -2.78 -5.61 2.00
CA PHE A 52 -3.94 -6.24 1.37
C PHE A 52 -4.17 -5.73 -0.07
N ILE A 53 -4.17 -4.39 -0.26
CA ILE A 53 -4.36 -3.77 -1.58
C ILE A 53 -3.20 -4.10 -2.52
N ALA A 54 -1.96 -4.10 -2.02
CA ALA A 54 -0.79 -4.44 -2.84
C ALA A 54 -0.84 -5.88 -3.36
N TRP A 55 -1.43 -6.81 -2.60
CA TRP A 55 -1.50 -8.23 -2.96
C TRP A 55 -2.75 -8.61 -3.74
N ARG A 56 -3.92 -8.11 -3.35
CA ARG A 56 -5.22 -8.50 -3.91
C ARG A 56 -5.82 -7.47 -4.87
N GLY A 57 -5.23 -6.27 -4.94
CA GLY A 57 -5.80 -5.14 -5.64
C GLY A 57 -6.76 -4.34 -4.76
N ARG A 58 -7.17 -3.18 -5.28
CA ARG A 58 -8.07 -2.26 -4.56
C ARG A 58 -9.51 -2.77 -4.64
N PRO A 59 -10.18 -3.08 -3.52
CA PRO A 59 -11.60 -3.38 -3.54
C PRO A 59 -12.41 -2.13 -3.88
N GLU A 60 -13.57 -2.32 -4.51
CA GLU A 60 -14.51 -1.23 -4.80
C GLU A 60 -15.23 -0.77 -3.53
N ILE A 61 -15.73 -1.73 -2.73
CA ILE A 61 -16.44 -1.47 -1.49
C ILE A 61 -15.77 -2.26 -0.37
N MET A 62 -15.47 -1.58 0.74
CA MET A 62 -14.96 -2.19 1.95
C MET A 62 -15.93 -1.96 3.10
N GLN A 63 -16.51 -3.05 3.61
CA GLN A 63 -17.35 -3.02 4.80
C GLN A 63 -16.53 -3.47 6.01
N SER A 64 -16.54 -2.68 7.08
CA SER A 64 -15.94 -3.00 8.38
C SER A 64 -16.97 -2.90 9.49
N ASP A 65 -16.66 -3.45 10.66
CA ASP A 65 -17.43 -3.16 11.86
C ASP A 65 -17.23 -1.70 12.32
N ASN A 66 -17.89 -1.34 13.43
CA ASN A 66 -17.89 0.01 13.98
C ASN A 66 -16.68 0.31 14.88
N PHE A 67 -15.59 -0.45 14.76
CA PHE A 67 -14.43 -0.26 15.60
C PHE A 67 -13.78 1.11 15.36
N ARG A 68 -13.33 1.75 16.45
CA ARG A 68 -12.81 3.13 16.41
C ARG A 68 -11.62 3.30 15.47
N SER A 69 -10.72 2.32 15.41
CA SER A 69 -9.56 2.36 14.51
C SER A 69 -9.97 2.32 13.03
N PHE A 70 -11.03 1.61 12.64
CA PHE A 70 -11.53 1.60 11.26
C PHE A 70 -12.17 2.93 10.89
N LYS A 71 -12.98 3.52 11.77
CA LYS A 71 -13.54 4.86 11.56
C LYS A 71 -12.45 5.91 11.39
N ALA A 72 -11.43 5.88 12.25
CA ALA A 72 -10.29 6.77 12.14
C ALA A 72 -9.54 6.55 10.81
N THR A 73 -9.29 5.29 10.44
CA THR A 73 -8.61 4.94 9.17
C THR A 73 -9.39 5.45 7.96
N ALA A 74 -10.71 5.30 7.97
CA ALA A 74 -11.58 5.79 6.90
C ALA A 74 -11.59 7.33 6.82
N SER A 75 -11.44 8.02 7.95
CA SER A 75 -11.33 9.48 7.99
C SER A 75 -9.98 9.94 7.42
N GLU A 76 -8.88 9.31 7.85
CA GLU A 76 -7.53 9.59 7.36
C GLU A 76 -7.43 9.33 5.86
N LEU A 77 -7.97 8.20 5.38
CA LEU A 77 -7.96 7.88 3.94
C LEU A 77 -8.77 8.90 3.12
N ARG A 78 -9.92 9.36 3.62
CA ARG A 78 -10.70 10.43 2.97
C ARG A 78 -9.96 11.76 2.94
N GLN A 79 -9.21 12.09 3.99
CA GLN A 79 -8.37 13.28 4.01
C GLN A 79 -7.22 13.18 3.00
N LEU A 80 -6.51 12.05 2.98
CA LEU A 80 -5.46 11.78 2.01
C LEU A 80 -5.99 11.87 0.57
N TRP A 81 -7.16 11.27 0.30
CA TRP A 81 -7.76 11.32 -1.03
C TRP A 81 -8.06 12.75 -1.51
N ARG A 82 -8.45 13.65 -0.61
CA ARG A 82 -8.69 15.06 -0.94
C ARG A 82 -7.42 15.84 -1.24
N LEU A 83 -6.29 15.42 -0.69
CA LEU A 83 -4.98 16.07 -0.90
C LEU A 83 -4.27 15.52 -2.14
N VAL A 84 -4.64 14.33 -2.61
CA VAL A 84 -4.03 13.71 -3.78
C VAL A 84 -4.68 14.26 -5.05
N ASP A 85 -3.91 15.03 -5.81
CA ASP A 85 -4.23 15.38 -7.19
C ASP A 85 -3.92 14.18 -8.08
N VAL A 86 -4.95 13.37 -8.34
CA VAL A 86 -4.84 12.15 -9.15
C VAL A 86 -4.36 12.47 -10.56
N ASP A 87 -4.81 13.58 -11.15
CA ASP A 87 -4.43 13.97 -12.50
C ASP A 87 -2.94 14.34 -12.57
N ARG A 88 -2.44 15.06 -11.57
CA ARG A 88 -1.01 15.36 -11.46
C ARG A 88 -0.18 14.08 -11.29
N VAL A 89 -0.59 13.19 -10.39
CA VAL A 89 0.12 11.92 -10.16
C VAL A 89 0.14 11.07 -11.44
N GLN A 90 -0.99 10.98 -12.15
CA GLN A 90 -1.07 10.24 -13.40
C GLN A 90 -0.19 10.85 -14.48
N ARG A 91 -0.19 12.19 -14.64
CA ARG A 91 0.71 12.88 -15.58
C ARG A 91 2.17 12.66 -15.26
N GLU A 92 2.57 12.79 -13.99
CA GLU A 92 3.96 12.60 -13.57
C GLU A 92 4.42 11.16 -13.79
N LEU A 93 3.58 10.17 -13.47
CA LEU A 93 3.89 8.75 -13.67
C LEU A 93 3.96 8.38 -15.15
N VAL A 94 2.99 8.79 -15.97
CA VAL A 94 3.00 8.56 -17.42
C VAL A 94 4.22 9.23 -18.04
N GLY A 95 4.47 10.50 -17.72
CA GLY A 95 5.64 11.21 -18.22
C GLY A 95 6.96 10.60 -17.76
N TYR A 96 7.03 10.08 -16.53
CA TYR A 96 8.20 9.32 -16.06
C TYR A 96 8.39 8.04 -16.88
N TRP A 97 7.32 7.30 -17.11
CA TRP A 97 7.36 6.07 -17.92
C TRP A 97 7.77 6.35 -19.36
N GLU A 98 7.21 7.39 -20.00
CA GLU A 98 7.59 7.83 -21.35
C GLU A 98 9.08 8.22 -21.41
N ARG A 99 9.57 9.01 -20.45
CA ARG A 99 11.01 9.34 -20.36
C ARG A 99 11.88 8.11 -20.18
N LEU A 100 11.47 7.17 -19.34
CA LEU A 100 12.17 5.90 -19.12
C LEU A 100 12.21 5.06 -20.40
N ILE A 101 11.07 4.91 -21.11
CA ILE A 101 11.02 4.22 -22.41
C ILE A 101 11.97 4.90 -23.39
N CYS A 102 11.92 6.23 -23.52
CA CYS A 102 12.77 6.96 -24.45
C CYS A 102 14.25 6.74 -24.12
N SER A 103 14.63 6.74 -22.83
CA SER A 103 15.99 6.44 -22.38
C SER A 103 16.43 5.01 -22.71
N ILE A 104 15.52 4.04 -22.75
CA ILE A 104 15.81 2.64 -23.11
C ILE A 104 15.89 2.47 -24.64
N LYS A 105 15.04 3.19 -25.39
CA LYS A 105 15.00 3.12 -26.86
C LYS A 105 16.13 3.92 -27.52
N GLU A 106 16.60 5.00 -26.89
CA GLU A 106 17.73 5.81 -27.36
C GLU A 106 18.87 5.84 -26.34
N PRO A 107 19.57 4.71 -26.09
CA PRO A 107 20.63 4.65 -25.08
C PRO A 107 21.91 5.39 -25.49
N ARG A 108 22.01 5.93 -26.70
CA ARG A 108 23.28 6.36 -27.33
C ARG A 108 23.55 7.87 -27.36
N SER A 109 22.71 8.73 -26.81
CA SER A 109 22.96 10.18 -26.79
C SER A 109 23.58 10.72 -25.50
N PHE A 110 23.89 9.85 -24.51
CA PHE A 110 24.38 10.27 -23.18
C PHE A 110 25.87 9.97 -22.89
N LEU A 111 26.64 9.56 -23.90
CA LEU A 111 28.12 9.52 -23.91
C LEU A 111 28.50 10.13 -25.26
N ASP A 112 29.07 11.33 -25.40
CA ASP A 112 30.34 11.80 -24.83
C ASP A 112 30.50 13.34 -25.04
N PRO A 113 30.90 14.15 -24.04
CA PRO A 113 31.33 15.54 -24.24
C PRO A 113 32.73 15.71 -24.87
N ARG A 114 33.40 14.64 -25.32
CA ARG A 114 34.80 14.66 -25.80
C ARG A 114 35.04 14.24 -27.24
N GLU A 115 34.05 14.28 -28.13
CA GLU A 115 34.33 14.22 -29.58
C GLU A 115 34.53 15.65 -30.12
N GLY A 116 35.66 16.23 -29.72
CA GLY A 116 36.33 17.27 -30.45
C GLY A 116 37.46 16.65 -31.29
N VAL A 117 37.46 16.99 -32.59
CA VAL A 117 38.57 16.87 -33.56
C VAL A 117 38.79 15.48 -34.19
N ALA A 118 38.38 15.32 -35.47
CA ALA A 118 39.30 15.32 -36.61
C ALA A 118 38.60 14.97 -37.96
N ARG A 119 38.71 15.92 -38.91
CA ARG A 119 38.52 15.84 -40.37
C ARG A 119 37.11 15.74 -40.93
#